data_AF-A0A838TBC6-F1
#
_entry.id   AF-A0A838TBC6-F1
#
_cell.length_a   1.000
_cell.length_b   1.000
_cell.length_c   1.000
_cell.angle_alpha   90.00
_cell.angle_beta   90.00
_cell.angle_gamma   90.00
#
_symmetry.space_group_name_H-M   'P 1'
#
loop_
_entity.id
_entity.type
_entity.pdbx_description
1 polymer ?
#
loop_
_entity_poly.entity_id
_entity_poly.type
_entity_poly.pdbx_seq_one_letter_code
_entity_poly.pdbx_strand_id
1 'polypeptide(L)'
;MKQKAKMWRSLDELAETPEFEAMLHREFPRGASEWTNEMQRRDFLRLMGSSVALAGLGACTKQPIEKIVPYVDRPEEVIPSKPLHFATATSFAGYGQGIVVTSHEGRPTKIEGNPGHPASLGATSIWAQADVLDLYDPDRAKSLTNGDSISTWGIFLEQLNQALSAQSGNGGAGLRFLTQNVTSPTLAAQMQAIREKFPGSQWH
;
A
#
# COMPACT_ATOMS: atom_id res chain seq x y z
N MET A 1 -63.66 16.28 73.08
CA MET A 1 -62.63 16.19 72.01
C MET A 1 -62.62 14.75 71.50
N LYS A 2 -62.79 14.50 70.20
CA LYS A 2 -62.78 13.13 69.65
C LYS A 2 -61.33 12.64 69.50
N GLN A 3 -61.01 11.51 70.11
CA GLN A 3 -59.71 10.83 69.97
C GLN A 3 -59.56 10.28 68.54
N LYS A 4 -58.45 10.58 67.87
CA LYS A 4 -58.13 10.05 66.54
C LYS A 4 -57.71 8.58 66.71
N ALA A 5 -58.34 7.65 65.99
CA ALA A 5 -57.95 6.24 66.00
C ALA A 5 -56.51 6.10 65.51
N LYS A 6 -55.66 5.42 66.29
CA LYS A 6 -54.27 5.13 65.92
C LYS A 6 -54.30 4.05 64.83
N MET A 7 -53.80 4.36 63.64
CA MET A 7 -53.82 3.46 62.50
C MET A 7 -52.52 2.67 62.46
N TRP A 8 -52.58 1.36 62.70
CA TRP A 8 -51.43 0.45 62.65
C TRP A 8 -51.26 -0.07 61.22
N ARG A 9 -50.01 -0.26 60.77
CA ARG A 9 -49.69 -0.70 59.40
C ARG A 9 -49.56 -2.21 59.28
N SER A 10 -49.28 -2.92 60.37
CA SER A 10 -49.24 -4.39 60.42
C SER A 10 -49.78 -4.92 61.75
N LEU A 11 -50.12 -6.22 61.77
CA LEU A 11 -50.57 -6.90 62.98
C LEU A 11 -49.45 -6.98 64.03
N ASP A 12 -48.20 -7.12 63.60
CA ASP A 12 -47.02 -7.15 64.47
C ASP A 12 -46.76 -5.78 65.13
N GLU A 13 -47.09 -4.68 64.45
CA GLU A 13 -47.04 -3.32 65.02
C GLU A 13 -48.10 -3.10 66.10
N LEU A 14 -49.29 -3.70 65.94
CA LEU A 14 -50.34 -3.65 66.97
C LEU A 14 -50.00 -4.52 68.18
N ALA A 15 -49.33 -5.65 67.96
CA ALA A 15 -49.00 -6.62 68.98
C ALA A 15 -47.75 -6.25 69.81
N GLU A 16 -47.03 -5.19 69.44
CA GLU A 16 -45.81 -4.70 70.11
C GLU A 16 -44.82 -5.84 70.43
N THR A 17 -44.63 -6.77 69.48
CA THR A 17 -43.77 -7.92 69.70
C THR A 17 -42.30 -7.50 69.79
N PRO A 18 -41.50 -8.14 70.66
CA PRO A 18 -40.10 -7.78 70.85
C PRO A 18 -39.25 -7.96 69.58
N GLU A 19 -39.61 -8.87 68.67
CA GLU A 19 -38.92 -9.01 67.38
C GLU A 19 -39.16 -7.82 66.44
N PHE A 20 -40.36 -7.21 66.49
CA PHE A 20 -40.73 -6.09 65.65
C PHE A 20 -40.10 -4.78 66.14
N GLU A 21 -40.05 -4.55 67.46
CA GLU A 21 -39.28 -3.44 68.03
C GLU A 21 -37.80 -3.54 67.68
N ALA A 22 -37.20 -4.73 67.81
CA ALA A 22 -35.81 -4.95 67.45
C ALA A 22 -35.53 -4.72 65.95
N MET A 23 -36.53 -4.93 65.08
CA MET A 23 -36.46 -4.64 63.65
C MET A 23 -36.55 -3.13 63.38
N LEU A 24 -37.45 -2.41 64.06
CA LEU A 24 -37.65 -0.96 63.95
C LEU A 24 -36.42 -0.16 64.41
N HIS A 25 -35.76 -0.61 65.47
CA HIS A 25 -34.55 0.02 66.01
C HIS A 25 -33.28 -0.31 65.23
N ARG A 26 -33.36 -1.19 64.23
CA ARG A 26 -32.21 -1.55 63.41
C ARG A 26 -32.12 -0.62 62.21
N GLU A 27 -30.98 0.06 62.07
CA GLU A 27 -30.74 1.05 61.01
C GLU A 27 -30.85 0.47 59.59
N PHE A 28 -30.63 -0.83 59.41
CA PHE A 28 -30.84 -1.56 58.16
C PHE A 28 -31.41 -2.97 58.40
N PRO A 29 -32.54 -3.36 57.77
CA PRO A 29 -33.07 -4.73 57.81
C PRO A 29 -32.01 -5.76 57.40
N ARG A 30 -32.05 -6.98 57.97
CA ARG A 30 -31.12 -8.06 57.56
C ARG A 30 -31.28 -8.32 56.05
N GLY A 31 -30.20 -8.18 55.29
CA GLY A 31 -30.17 -8.33 53.83
C GLY A 31 -30.29 -7.03 53.01
N ALA A 32 -30.58 -5.88 53.61
CA ALA A 32 -30.72 -4.62 52.87
C ALA A 32 -29.40 -4.09 52.27
N SER A 33 -28.26 -4.49 52.83
CA SER A 33 -26.91 -4.14 52.34
C SER A 33 -26.25 -5.24 51.51
N GLU A 34 -26.86 -6.42 51.40
CA GLU A 34 -26.28 -7.55 50.68
C GLU A 34 -26.82 -7.55 49.26
N TRP A 35 -25.96 -7.17 48.30
CA TRP A 35 -26.24 -7.49 46.91
C TRP A 35 -26.10 -9.01 46.75
N THR A 36 -27.22 -9.70 46.52
CA THR A 36 -27.28 -11.14 46.23
C THR A 36 -26.83 -11.44 44.80
N ASN A 37 -25.67 -10.93 44.38
CA ASN A 37 -25.15 -11.17 43.05
C ASN A 37 -23.65 -11.40 43.11
N GLU A 38 -23.19 -12.42 42.38
CA GLU A 38 -21.90 -13.12 42.46
C GLU A 38 -20.65 -12.25 42.23
N MET A 39 -20.79 -10.93 42.10
CA MET A 39 -19.68 -10.02 41.81
C MET A 39 -19.83 -8.69 42.55
N GLN A 40 -18.93 -8.44 43.52
CA GLN A 40 -18.91 -7.20 44.30
C GLN A 40 -18.31 -6.04 43.48
N ARG A 41 -18.63 -4.79 43.85
CA ARG A 41 -18.08 -3.57 43.19
C ARG A 41 -16.55 -3.60 43.08
N ARG A 42 -15.87 -4.09 44.13
CA ARG A 42 -14.41 -4.22 44.16
C ARG A 42 -13.90 -5.22 43.14
N ASP A 43 -14.59 -6.33 42.96
CA ASP A 43 -14.22 -7.39 42.01
C ASP A 43 -14.43 -6.91 40.57
N PHE A 44 -15.52 -6.19 40.31
CA PHE A 44 -15.76 -5.52 39.02
C PHE A 44 -14.65 -4.50 38.69
N LEU A 45 -14.30 -3.61 39.64
CA LEU A 45 -13.23 -2.63 39.43
C LEU A 45 -11.86 -3.30 39.25
N ARG A 46 -11.61 -4.42 39.94
CA ARG A 46 -10.38 -5.21 39.80
C ARG A 46 -10.30 -5.84 38.41
N LEU A 47 -11.39 -6.47 37.94
CA LEU A 47 -11.48 -7.08 36.62
C LEU A 47 -11.29 -6.03 35.52
N MET A 48 -12.05 -4.93 35.59
CA MET A 48 -11.96 -3.82 34.63
C MET A 48 -10.56 -3.20 34.62
N GLY A 49 -9.96 -2.97 35.80
CA GLY A 49 -8.59 -2.46 35.91
C GLY A 49 -7.56 -3.41 35.29
N SER A 50 -7.70 -4.72 35.50
CA SER A 50 -6.83 -5.72 34.86
C SER A 50 -7.01 -5.78 33.34
N SER A 51 -8.23 -5.66 32.83
CA SER A 51 -8.50 -5.62 31.38
C SER A 51 -7.90 -4.39 30.72
N VAL A 52 -8.00 -3.21 31.35
CA VAL A 52 -7.40 -1.96 30.86
C VAL A 52 -5.88 -2.03 30.90
N ALA A 53 -5.29 -2.58 31.97
CA ALA A 53 -3.84 -2.76 32.04
C ALA A 53 -3.32 -3.71 30.96
N LEU A 54 -3.98 -4.85 30.75
CA LEU A 54 -3.59 -5.82 29.72
C LEU A 54 -3.72 -5.25 28.30
N ALA A 55 -4.80 -4.50 28.03
CA ALA A 55 -4.99 -3.82 26.75
C ALA A 55 -4.00 -2.65 26.55
N GLY A 56 -3.68 -1.91 27.61
CA GLY A 56 -2.76 -0.77 27.58
C GLY A 56 -1.29 -1.14 27.38
N LEU A 57 -0.86 -2.30 27.88
CA LEU A 57 0.52 -2.80 27.71
C LEU A 57 0.85 -3.14 26.24
N GLY A 58 -0.14 -3.40 25.39
CA GLY A 58 0.04 -3.59 23.94
C GLY A 58 0.05 -2.30 23.12
N ALA A 59 -0.46 -1.19 23.68
CA ALA A 59 -0.60 0.08 22.96
C ALA A 59 0.65 0.96 22.98
N CYS A 60 1.57 0.74 23.94
CA CYS A 60 2.84 1.47 24.05
C CYS A 60 4.03 0.58 23.66
N THR A 61 3.97 -0.07 22.50
CA THR A 61 5.13 -0.79 21.96
C THR A 61 6.11 0.20 21.33
N LYS A 62 7.41 0.00 21.60
CA LYS A 62 8.47 0.75 20.94
C LYS A 62 8.43 0.41 19.46
N GLN A 63 8.19 1.40 18.60
CA GLN A 63 8.31 1.22 17.16
C GLN A 63 9.70 0.67 16.82
N PRO A 64 9.81 -0.25 15.86
CA PRO A 64 11.10 -0.75 15.42
C PRO A 64 11.99 0.43 15.00
N ILE A 65 13.30 0.29 15.23
CA ILE A 65 14.24 1.35 14.86
C ILE A 65 14.31 1.40 13.33
N GLU A 66 13.75 2.45 12.73
CA GLU A 66 13.85 2.73 11.30
C GLU A 66 15.16 3.46 11.01
N LYS A 67 15.86 3.03 9.94
CA LYS A 67 17.14 3.63 9.53
C LYS A 67 16.89 4.72 8.49
N ILE A 68 17.47 5.90 8.72
CA ILE A 68 17.49 6.99 7.75
C ILE A 68 18.85 6.97 7.06
N VAL A 69 18.86 6.71 5.74
CA VAL A 69 20.09 6.60 4.94
C VAL A 69 20.19 7.79 3.99
N PRO A 70 21.17 8.71 4.18
CA PRO A 70 21.37 9.83 3.28
C PRO A 70 22.11 9.41 2.00
N TYR A 71 22.07 10.27 1.00
CA TYR A 71 22.91 10.15 -0.20
C TYR A 71 24.40 10.19 0.17
N VAL A 72 25.19 9.31 -0.46
CA VAL A 72 26.66 9.36 -0.38
C VAL A 72 27.18 10.55 -1.17
N ASP A 73 26.69 10.70 -2.40
CA ASP A 73 26.88 11.86 -3.25
C ASP A 73 25.49 12.32 -3.72
N ARG A 74 25.15 13.58 -3.42
CA ARG A 74 23.79 14.09 -3.61
C ARG A 74 23.75 14.93 -4.90
N PRO A 75 22.89 14.56 -5.87
CA PRO A 75 22.64 15.41 -7.04
C PRO A 75 22.10 16.78 -6.61
N GLU A 76 22.52 17.85 -7.31
CA GLU A 76 22.16 19.23 -6.95
C GLU A 76 20.66 19.48 -7.06
N GLU A 77 19.99 18.85 -8.02
CA GLU A 77 18.56 19.03 -8.30
C GLU A 77 17.66 18.30 -7.31
N VAL A 78 18.19 17.30 -6.58
CA VAL A 78 17.39 16.45 -5.69
C VAL A 78 17.39 17.02 -4.28
N ILE A 79 16.28 17.66 -3.91
CA ILE A 79 15.99 18.07 -2.55
C ILE A 79 15.08 17.01 -1.91
N PRO A 80 15.52 16.29 -0.86
CA PRO A 80 14.68 15.30 -0.18
C PRO A 80 13.32 15.90 0.21
N SER A 81 12.26 15.09 0.10
CA SER A 81 10.86 15.49 0.29
C SER A 81 10.25 16.46 -0.75
N LYS A 82 11.01 16.97 -1.72
CA LYS A 82 10.45 17.75 -2.83
C LYS A 82 10.42 16.89 -4.11
N PRO A 83 9.24 16.60 -4.66
CA PRO A 83 9.17 15.88 -5.92
C PRO A 83 9.72 16.71 -7.08
N LEU A 84 10.33 16.03 -8.04
CA LEU A 84 10.68 16.57 -9.34
C LEU A 84 9.66 16.12 -10.39
N HIS A 85 9.43 16.96 -11.39
CA HIS A 85 8.52 16.66 -12.49
C HIS A 85 9.30 16.57 -13.79
N PHE A 86 9.25 15.41 -14.44
CA PHE A 86 9.94 15.17 -15.70
C PHE A 86 8.94 15.07 -16.85
N ALA A 87 9.15 15.85 -17.91
CA ALA A 87 8.40 15.70 -19.15
C ALA A 87 8.97 14.51 -19.95
N THR A 88 8.12 13.54 -20.24
CA THR A 88 8.46 12.33 -21.01
C THR A 88 7.26 11.88 -21.86
N ALA A 89 7.34 10.73 -22.51
CA ALA A 89 6.25 10.14 -23.26
C ALA A 89 6.16 8.63 -23.01
N THR A 90 4.94 8.10 -22.98
CA THR A 90 4.68 6.65 -23.04
C THR A 90 4.15 6.29 -24.43
N SER A 91 4.47 5.09 -24.91
CA SER A 91 3.97 4.61 -26.21
C SER A 91 2.72 3.77 -26.01
N PHE A 92 1.62 4.18 -26.62
CA PHE A 92 0.37 3.41 -26.64
C PHE A 92 -0.05 3.16 -28.09
N ALA A 93 -0.27 1.88 -28.44
CA ALA A 93 -0.59 1.47 -29.81
C ALA A 93 0.40 1.99 -30.88
N GLY A 94 1.66 2.18 -30.49
CA GLY A 94 2.73 2.69 -31.34
C GLY A 94 2.90 4.20 -31.39
N TYR A 95 1.98 4.97 -30.81
CA TYR A 95 2.02 6.44 -30.77
C TYR A 95 2.46 6.95 -29.40
N GLY A 96 3.21 8.05 -29.40
CA GLY A 96 3.64 8.72 -28.17
C GLY A 96 2.52 9.55 -27.53
N GLN A 97 2.22 9.28 -26.27
CA GLN A 97 1.41 10.13 -25.40
C GLN A 97 2.35 10.91 -24.47
N GLY A 98 2.39 12.23 -24.60
CA GLY A 98 3.22 13.08 -23.74
C GLY A 98 2.68 13.15 -22.32
N ILE A 99 3.53 12.86 -21.35
CA ILE A 99 3.19 12.79 -19.93
C ILE A 99 4.20 13.58 -19.09
N VAL A 100 3.80 13.93 -17.88
CA VAL A 100 4.66 14.49 -16.84
C VAL A 100 4.69 13.53 -15.68
N VAL A 101 5.88 13.11 -15.29
CA VAL A 101 6.08 12.11 -14.24
C VAL A 101 6.62 12.78 -12.99
N THR A 102 5.91 12.60 -11.89
CA THR A 102 6.37 12.98 -10.56
C THR A 102 7.34 11.92 -10.05
N SER A 103 8.57 12.35 -9.78
CA SER A 103 9.65 11.52 -9.27
C SER A 103 10.04 12.00 -7.87
N HIS A 104 10.02 11.09 -6.90
CA HIS A 104 10.56 11.31 -5.57
C HIS A 104 11.93 10.66 -5.51
N GLU A 105 12.98 11.46 -5.34
CA GLU A 105 14.34 10.92 -5.10
C GLU A 105 14.83 9.94 -6.19
N GLY A 106 14.38 10.16 -7.44
CA GLY A 106 14.71 9.31 -8.60
C GLY A 106 13.71 8.18 -8.86
N ARG A 107 12.65 8.06 -8.07
CA ARG A 107 11.60 7.04 -8.20
C ARG A 107 10.33 7.65 -8.77
N PRO A 108 9.91 7.29 -10.00
CA PRO A 108 8.59 7.62 -10.51
C PRO A 108 7.50 7.20 -9.53
N THR A 109 6.53 8.05 -9.23
CA THR A 109 5.46 7.74 -8.27
C THR A 109 4.09 8.06 -8.81
N LYS A 110 3.99 9.00 -9.75
CA LYS A 110 2.74 9.41 -10.36
C LYS A 110 2.98 9.88 -11.79
N ILE A 111 2.05 9.55 -12.67
CA ILE A 111 2.03 9.99 -14.06
C ILE A 111 0.82 10.90 -14.23
N GLU A 112 1.01 12.04 -14.88
CA GLU A 112 -0.04 12.97 -15.30
C GLU A 112 0.14 13.38 -16.76
N GLY A 113 -0.90 13.96 -17.37
CA GLY A 113 -0.80 14.43 -18.75
C GLY A 113 0.09 15.65 -18.88
N ASN A 114 0.83 15.75 -19.99
CA ASN A 114 1.58 16.97 -20.30
C ASN A 114 0.67 18.02 -20.98
N PRO A 115 0.44 19.20 -20.36
CA PRO A 115 -0.36 20.26 -20.98
C PRO A 115 0.18 20.77 -22.32
N GLY A 116 1.49 20.70 -22.51
CA GLY A 116 2.16 21.14 -23.74
C GLY A 116 2.16 20.11 -24.87
N HIS A 117 1.66 18.90 -24.63
CA HIS A 117 1.67 17.84 -25.65
C HIS A 117 0.27 17.69 -26.30
N PRO A 118 0.17 17.68 -27.64
CA PRO A 118 -1.12 17.74 -28.34
C PRO A 118 -2.04 16.54 -28.07
N ALA A 119 -1.48 15.37 -27.77
CA ALA A 119 -2.26 14.16 -27.51
C ALA A 119 -2.87 14.09 -26.10
N SER A 120 -2.26 14.74 -25.10
CA SER A 120 -2.66 14.63 -23.70
C SER A 120 -3.32 15.90 -23.17
N LEU A 121 -2.83 17.08 -23.58
CA LEU A 121 -3.38 18.39 -23.18
C LEU A 121 -3.60 18.52 -21.66
N GLY A 122 -2.75 17.87 -20.87
CA GLY A 122 -2.81 17.87 -19.40
C GLY A 122 -3.61 16.71 -18.78
N ALA A 123 -4.30 15.91 -19.60
CA ALA A 123 -5.00 14.69 -19.17
C ALA A 123 -4.19 13.43 -19.51
N THR A 124 -4.48 12.33 -18.83
CA THR A 124 -3.78 11.05 -18.99
C THR A 124 -4.76 9.91 -19.17
N SER A 125 -4.33 8.87 -19.89
CA SER A 125 -5.13 7.68 -20.13
C SER A 125 -5.05 6.71 -18.95
N ILE A 126 -6.01 5.78 -18.87
CA ILE A 126 -6.00 4.72 -17.85
C ILE A 126 -4.74 3.85 -17.93
N TRP A 127 -4.22 3.63 -19.15
CA TRP A 127 -3.01 2.86 -19.41
C TRP A 127 -1.77 3.62 -18.93
N ALA A 128 -1.64 4.88 -19.34
CA ALA A 128 -0.51 5.72 -18.93
C ALA A 128 -0.46 5.93 -17.40
N GLN A 129 -1.60 5.98 -16.71
CA GLN A 129 -1.63 5.97 -15.24
C GLN A 129 -1.16 4.64 -14.64
N ALA A 130 -1.52 3.51 -15.27
CA ALA A 130 -1.17 2.18 -14.83
C ALA A 130 0.31 1.80 -15.10
N ASP A 131 0.99 2.49 -16.02
CA ASP A 131 2.42 2.25 -16.34
C ASP A 131 3.34 2.35 -15.11
N VAL A 132 2.95 3.11 -14.08
CA VAL A 132 3.70 3.13 -12.80
C VAL A 132 3.71 1.75 -12.14
N LEU A 133 2.60 1.03 -12.19
CA LEU A 133 2.48 -0.30 -11.60
C LEU A 133 3.25 -1.33 -12.42
N ASP A 134 3.22 -1.23 -13.75
CA ASP A 134 4.02 -2.09 -14.64
C ASP A 134 5.53 -1.92 -14.39
N LEU A 135 5.98 -0.67 -14.17
CA LEU A 135 7.38 -0.38 -13.83
C LEU A 135 7.81 -1.03 -12.51
N TYR A 136 6.91 -1.10 -11.52
CA TYR A 136 7.17 -1.67 -10.19
C TYR A 136 6.65 -3.10 -10.00
N ASP A 137 6.28 -3.78 -11.09
CA ASP A 137 5.81 -5.16 -11.03
C ASP A 137 6.93 -6.10 -10.53
N PRO A 138 6.73 -6.84 -9.41
CA PRO A 138 7.71 -7.80 -8.91
C PRO A 138 7.98 -8.98 -9.87
N ASP A 139 7.07 -9.27 -10.81
CA ASP A 139 7.18 -10.36 -11.79
C ASP A 139 7.92 -9.93 -13.07
N ARG A 140 8.26 -8.64 -13.19
CA ARG A 140 9.06 -8.12 -14.30
C ARG A 140 10.41 -8.84 -14.38
N ALA A 141 10.88 -9.09 -15.61
CA ALA A 141 12.14 -9.80 -15.85
C ALA A 141 13.33 -9.12 -15.14
N LYS A 142 13.92 -9.80 -14.14
CA LYS A 142 15.06 -9.31 -13.34
C LYS A 142 16.42 -9.74 -13.88
N SER A 143 16.44 -10.71 -14.78
CA SER A 143 17.66 -11.29 -15.32
C SER A 143 17.41 -11.76 -16.74
N LEU A 144 18.46 -11.79 -17.56
CA LEU A 144 18.39 -12.38 -18.89
C LEU A 144 18.30 -13.90 -18.77
N THR A 145 17.55 -14.52 -19.66
CA THR A 145 17.44 -15.98 -19.76
C THR A 145 17.76 -16.43 -21.18
N ASN A 146 18.33 -17.63 -21.29
CA ASN A 146 18.48 -18.36 -22.55
C ASN A 146 17.87 -19.75 -22.33
N GLY A 147 16.69 -19.98 -22.89
CA GLY A 147 15.82 -21.09 -22.49
C GLY A 147 15.51 -21.00 -20.99
N ASP A 148 15.70 -22.11 -20.28
CA ASP A 148 15.41 -22.21 -18.84
C ASP A 148 16.58 -21.72 -17.95
N SER A 149 17.70 -21.28 -18.53
CA SER A 149 18.90 -20.90 -17.80
C SER A 149 19.10 -19.39 -17.73
N ILE A 150 19.50 -18.89 -16.56
CA ILE A 150 19.92 -17.48 -16.39
C ILE A 150 21.21 -17.24 -17.18
N SER A 151 21.27 -16.13 -17.90
CA SER A 151 22.40 -15.70 -18.72
C SER A 151 22.81 -14.27 -18.38
N THR A 152 23.90 -13.81 -19.00
CA THR A 152 24.43 -12.46 -18.84
C THR A 152 24.37 -11.68 -20.14
N TRP A 153 24.46 -10.36 -20.03
CA TRP A 153 24.51 -9.47 -21.19
C TRP A 153 25.72 -9.76 -22.09
N GLY A 154 26.87 -10.11 -21.50
CA GLY A 154 28.09 -10.45 -22.25
C GLY A 154 27.91 -11.69 -23.14
N ILE A 155 27.36 -12.77 -22.58
CA ILE A 155 27.08 -14.01 -23.31
C ILE A 155 26.05 -13.74 -24.42
N PHE A 156 25.01 -12.96 -24.14
CA PHE A 156 24.02 -12.57 -25.14
C PHE A 156 24.67 -11.82 -26.32
N LEU A 157 25.53 -10.83 -26.06
CA LEU A 157 26.22 -10.08 -27.12
C LEU A 157 27.17 -10.95 -27.94
N GLU A 158 27.89 -11.89 -27.31
CA GLU A 158 28.75 -12.84 -28.00
C GLU A 158 27.94 -13.72 -28.97
N GLN A 159 26.86 -14.32 -28.46
CA GLN A 159 25.96 -15.17 -29.25
C GLN A 159 25.28 -14.39 -30.38
N LEU A 160 24.84 -13.16 -30.11
CA LEU A 160 24.24 -12.28 -31.11
C LEU A 160 25.24 -11.95 -32.21
N ASN A 161 26.47 -11.57 -31.86
CA ASN A 161 27.51 -11.25 -32.85
C ASN A 161 27.89 -12.47 -33.70
N GLN A 162 27.94 -13.66 -33.11
CA GLN A 162 28.17 -14.90 -33.85
C GLN A 162 27.04 -15.17 -34.86
N ALA A 163 25.78 -15.03 -34.42
CA ALA A 163 24.60 -15.20 -35.29
C ALA A 163 24.57 -14.16 -36.43
N LEU A 164 24.86 -12.89 -36.13
CA LEU A 164 24.93 -11.82 -37.13
C LEU A 164 26.08 -12.03 -38.13
N SER A 165 27.23 -12.51 -37.66
CA SER A 165 28.38 -12.80 -38.54
C SER A 165 28.03 -13.87 -39.57
N ALA A 166 27.30 -14.91 -39.17
CA ALA A 166 26.82 -15.96 -40.09
C ALA A 166 25.84 -15.42 -41.16
N GLN A 167 25.13 -14.33 -40.88
CA GLN A 167 24.19 -13.70 -41.82
C GLN A 167 24.85 -12.66 -42.74
N SER A 168 26.12 -12.30 -42.51
CA SER A 168 26.81 -11.31 -43.35
C SER A 168 26.99 -11.78 -44.79
N GLY A 169 27.21 -13.09 -45.00
CA GLY A 169 27.45 -13.67 -46.32
C GLY A 169 26.23 -13.73 -47.24
N ASN A 170 25.01 -13.71 -46.69
CA ASN A 170 23.74 -13.77 -47.45
C ASN A 170 22.96 -12.45 -47.40
N GLY A 171 23.58 -11.37 -46.93
CA GLY A 171 22.94 -10.07 -46.78
C GLY A 171 21.82 -10.02 -45.74
N GLY A 172 21.76 -10.95 -44.78
CA GLY A 172 20.75 -10.97 -43.73
C GLY A 172 19.43 -11.62 -44.10
N ALA A 173 19.41 -12.54 -45.07
CA ALA A 173 18.19 -13.20 -45.52
C ALA A 173 17.41 -13.91 -44.39
N GLY A 174 18.11 -14.38 -43.36
CA GLY A 174 17.51 -15.02 -42.17
C GLY A 174 17.09 -14.04 -41.06
N LEU A 175 17.37 -12.75 -41.18
CA LEU A 175 17.03 -11.75 -40.16
C LEU A 175 15.58 -11.27 -40.35
N ARG A 176 14.75 -11.56 -39.34
CA ARG A 176 13.36 -11.13 -39.26
C ARG A 176 13.15 -10.42 -37.94
N PHE A 177 12.64 -9.19 -38.01
CA PHE A 177 12.28 -8.39 -36.84
C PHE A 177 10.77 -8.32 -36.77
N LEU A 178 10.20 -8.67 -35.62
CA LEU A 178 8.78 -8.53 -35.35
C LEU A 178 8.63 -7.50 -34.24
N THR A 179 7.97 -6.40 -34.53
CA THR A 179 7.64 -5.40 -33.50
C THR A 179 6.14 -5.16 -33.47
N GLN A 180 5.69 -4.45 -32.44
CA GLN A 180 4.38 -3.81 -32.51
C GLN A 180 4.42 -2.65 -33.53
N ASN A 181 3.29 -1.96 -33.71
CA ASN A 181 3.31 -0.68 -34.41
C ASN A 181 4.26 0.28 -33.68
N VAL A 182 5.18 0.92 -34.40
CA VAL A 182 6.10 1.89 -33.81
C VAL A 182 6.22 3.12 -34.71
N THR A 183 5.95 4.29 -34.14
CA THR A 183 6.11 5.58 -34.84
C THR A 183 7.34 6.37 -34.36
N SER A 184 8.28 5.75 -33.66
CA SER A 184 9.50 6.39 -33.17
C SER A 184 10.48 6.66 -34.32
N PRO A 185 10.89 7.93 -34.57
CA PRO A 185 11.86 8.26 -35.61
C PRO A 185 13.22 7.60 -35.38
N THR A 186 13.64 7.46 -34.12
CA THR A 186 14.92 6.84 -33.77
C THR A 186 14.93 5.35 -34.08
N LEU A 187 13.85 4.63 -33.75
CA LEU A 187 13.75 3.21 -34.09
C LEU A 187 13.66 3.01 -35.61
N ALA A 188 12.88 3.85 -36.30
CA ALA A 188 12.79 3.79 -37.76
C ALA A 188 14.17 3.99 -38.43
N ALA A 189 14.96 4.95 -37.95
CA ALA A 189 16.32 5.17 -38.44
C ALA A 189 17.26 3.98 -38.13
N GLN A 190 17.14 3.37 -36.96
CA GLN A 190 17.91 2.16 -36.61
C GLN A 190 17.54 0.98 -37.51
N MET A 191 16.25 0.76 -37.78
CA MET A 191 15.78 -0.29 -38.67
C MET A 191 16.22 -0.05 -40.12
N GLN A 192 16.27 1.21 -40.55
CA GLN A 192 16.82 1.57 -41.85
C GLN A 192 18.32 1.25 -41.93
N ALA A 193 19.11 1.64 -40.92
CA ALA A 193 20.54 1.33 -40.87
C ALA A 193 20.82 -0.18 -40.87
N ILE A 194 19.98 -0.97 -40.19
CA ILE A 194 20.04 -2.43 -40.23
C ILE A 194 19.77 -2.93 -41.65
N ARG A 195 18.76 -2.39 -42.34
CA ARG A 195 18.41 -2.79 -43.71
C ARG A 195 19.47 -2.41 -44.73
N GLU A 196 20.17 -1.29 -44.53
CA GLU A 196 21.31 -0.89 -45.36
C GLU A 196 22.48 -1.86 -45.21
N LYS A 197 22.77 -2.31 -43.98
CA LYS A 197 23.81 -3.31 -43.70
C LYS A 197 23.42 -4.72 -44.12
N PHE A 198 22.13 -5.05 -44.01
CA PHE A 198 21.56 -6.36 -44.28
C PHE A 198 20.33 -6.24 -45.21
N PRO A 199 20.53 -6.11 -46.54
CA PRO A 199 19.45 -5.86 -47.50
C PRO A 199 18.36 -6.95 -47.56
N GLY A 200 18.70 -8.19 -47.17
CA GLY A 200 17.78 -9.33 -47.12
C GLY A 200 16.94 -9.42 -45.84
N SER A 201 17.21 -8.57 -44.85
CA SER A 201 16.44 -8.51 -43.61
C SER A 201 15.01 -8.00 -43.87
N GLN A 202 14.06 -8.46 -43.06
CA GLN A 202 12.67 -7.98 -43.11
C GLN A 202 12.19 -7.56 -41.72
N TRP A 203 11.40 -6.50 -41.71
CA TRP A 203 10.71 -5.98 -40.54
C TRP A 203 9.21 -6.15 -40.74
N HIS A 204 8.59 -6.87 -39.80
CA HIS A 204 7.16 -7.17 -39.73
C HIS A 204 6.51 -6.43 -38.57
#